data_AF-A0A7U9XEB3-F1
#
_entry.id   AF-A0A7U9XEB3-F1
#
_cell.length_a   1.000
_cell.length_b   1.000
_cell.length_c   1.000
_cell.angle_alpha   90.00
_cell.angle_beta   90.00
_cell.angle_gamma   90.00
#
_symmetry.space_group_name_H-M   'P 1'
#
loop_
_entity.id
_entity.type
_entity.pdbx_description
1 polymer ?
#
loop_
_entity_poly.entity_id
_entity_poly.type
_entity_poly.pdbx_seq_one_letter_code
_entity_poly.pdbx_strand_id
1 'polypeptide(L)'
;MNILICGGVLDNGNLFLFRSPVEGIRESVSLANRFLAYVGTGSAVFSALIILWVSGKITEPVMELTRISERMRHLDFDAKYTGGSKTEIALLGQNINELSETLETTISELKSANNELERDIEKKKQDR
;
A
#
# COMPACT_ATOMS: atom_id res chain seq x y z
N MET A 1 -31.27 29.98 32.94
CA MET A 1 -31.79 30.36 31.61
C MET A 1 -31.34 31.80 31.35
N ASN A 2 -30.12 31.99 30.82
CA ASN A 2 -29.61 33.32 30.50
C ASN A 2 -29.90 33.63 29.03
N ILE A 3 -30.86 34.53 28.82
CA ILE A 3 -31.24 35.07 27.52
C ILE A 3 -30.49 36.38 27.34
N LEU A 4 -29.85 36.58 26.19
CA LEU A 4 -29.33 37.90 25.84
C LEU A 4 -30.55 38.75 25.46
N ILE A 5 -30.77 39.84 26.20
CA ILE A 5 -31.85 40.80 25.96
C ILE A 5 -31.21 42.05 25.37
N CYS A 6 -31.51 42.33 24.10
CA CYS A 6 -31.16 43.60 23.46
C CYS A 6 -32.45 44.39 23.23
N GLY A 7 -32.50 45.66 23.63
CA GLY A 7 -33.70 46.47 23.51
C GLY A 7 -33.42 47.96 23.32
N GLY A 8 -34.41 48.68 22.81
CA GLY A 8 -34.37 50.11 22.55
C GLY A 8 -35.78 50.69 22.35
N VAL A 9 -35.90 52.01 22.42
CA VAL A 9 -37.17 52.73 22.23
C VAL A 9 -37.20 53.27 20.80
N LEU A 10 -38.29 53.00 20.07
CA LEU A 10 -38.51 53.56 18.74
C LEU A 10 -39.00 55.01 18.85
N ASP A 11 -38.83 55.79 17.78
CA ASP A 11 -39.21 57.22 17.73
C ASP A 11 -40.70 57.49 18.04
N ASN A 12 -41.56 56.46 17.96
CA ASN A 12 -42.98 56.52 18.33
C ASN A 12 -43.26 56.14 19.79
N GLY A 13 -42.23 56.00 20.63
CA GLY A 13 -42.34 55.67 22.05
C GLY A 13 -42.53 54.18 22.35
N ASN A 14 -42.60 53.32 21.33
CA ASN A 14 -42.77 51.88 21.55
C ASN A 14 -41.44 51.19 21.89
N LEU A 15 -41.46 50.29 22.88
CA LEU A 15 -40.31 49.50 23.29
C LEU A 15 -40.20 48.22 22.43
N PHE A 16 -39.01 47.95 21.91
CA PHE A 16 -38.71 46.65 21.29
C PHE A 16 -37.68 45.87 22.11
N LEU A 17 -37.91 44.57 22.27
CA LEU A 17 -37.06 43.63 23.00
C LEU A 17 -36.77 42.41 22.12
N PHE A 18 -35.50 42.18 21.81
CA PHE A 18 -35.04 40.96 21.16
C PHE A 18 -34.45 40.01 22.20
N ARG A 19 -34.92 38.76 22.20
CA ARG A 19 -34.40 37.69 23.07
C ARG A 19 -33.72 36.66 22.18
N SER A 20 -32.42 36.48 22.32
CA SER A 20 -31.69 35.42 21.62
C SER A 20 -31.32 34.29 22.59
N PRO A 21 -31.68 33.03 22.32
CA PRO A 21 -31.23 31.88 23.08
C PRO A 21 -29.78 31.54 22.72
N VAL A 22 -28.83 32.38 23.16
CA VAL A 22 -27.39 32.19 22.94
C VAL A 22 -26.89 30.88 23.56
N GLU A 23 -27.51 30.45 24.66
CA GLU A 23 -27.19 29.20 25.36
C GLU A 23 -27.51 27.96 24.51
N GLY A 24 -28.67 27.95 23.83
CA GLY A 24 -29.06 26.83 22.95
C GLY A 24 -28.15 26.71 21.73
N ILE A 25 -27.63 27.82 21.22
CA ILE A 25 -26.63 27.81 20.13
C ILE A 25 -25.31 27.25 20.65
N ARG A 26 -24.83 27.69 21.82
CA ARG A 26 -23.56 27.20 22.40
C ARG A 26 -23.62 25.71 22.72
N GLU A 27 -24.74 25.24 23.27
CA GLU A 27 -24.96 23.82 23.57
C GLU A 27 -25.01 22.98 22.28
N SER A 28 -25.75 23.44 21.27
CA SER A 28 -25.81 22.79 19.96
C SER A 28 -24.43 22.72 19.28
N VAL A 29 -23.65 23.80 19.35
CA VAL A 29 -22.27 23.85 18.82
C VAL A 29 -21.37 22.88 19.60
N SER A 30 -21.47 22.83 20.93
CA SER A 30 -20.70 21.88 21.74
C SER A 30 -21.05 20.43 21.42
N LEU A 31 -22.33 20.12 21.24
CA LEU A 31 -22.79 18.78 20.85
C LEU A 31 -22.27 18.40 19.46
N ALA A 32 -22.36 19.31 18.49
CA ALA A 32 -21.85 19.11 17.14
C ALA A 32 -20.33 18.88 17.15
N ASN A 33 -19.56 19.67 17.92
CA ASN A 33 -18.11 19.53 17.99
C ASN A 33 -17.68 18.20 18.61
N ARG A 34 -18.38 17.74 19.65
CA ARG A 34 -18.15 16.42 20.27
C ARG A 34 -18.48 15.27 19.30
N PHE A 35 -19.58 15.40 18.56
CA PHE A 35 -19.91 14.45 17.49
C PHE A 35 -18.82 14.38 16.42
N LEU A 36 -18.35 15.54 15.93
CA LEU A 36 -17.26 15.63 14.96
C LEU A 36 -15.96 15.01 15.51
N ALA A 37 -15.63 15.25 16.79
CA ALA A 37 -14.44 14.68 17.41
C ALA A 37 -14.50 13.14 17.46
N TYR A 38 -15.65 12.56 17.80
CA TYR A 38 -15.82 11.10 17.82
C TYR A 38 -15.77 10.50 16.41
N VAL A 39 -16.48 11.08 15.45
CA VAL A 39 -16.47 10.59 14.06
C VAL A 39 -15.09 10.75 13.44
N GLY A 40 -14.42 11.88 13.65
CA GLY A 40 -13.07 12.14 13.14
C GLY A 40 -12.02 11.20 13.74
N THR A 41 -12.10 10.93 15.05
CA THR A 41 -11.20 9.95 15.68
C THR A 41 -11.49 8.54 15.19
N GLY A 42 -12.76 8.16 15.10
CA GLY A 42 -13.17 6.85 14.58
C GLY A 42 -12.74 6.61 13.14
N SER A 43 -12.93 7.61 12.26
CA SER A 43 -12.52 7.52 10.86
C SER A 43 -11.00 7.48 10.70
N ALA A 44 -10.24 8.21 11.53
CA ALA A 44 -8.78 8.16 11.51
C ALA A 44 -8.26 6.78 11.90
N VAL A 45 -8.78 6.19 12.98
CA VAL A 45 -8.40 4.83 13.42
C VAL A 45 -8.79 3.80 12.36
N PHE A 46 -10.00 3.87 11.82
CA PHE A 46 -10.46 2.96 10.78
C PHE A 46 -9.61 3.03 9.50
N SER A 47 -9.26 4.25 9.07
CA SER A 47 -8.39 4.46 7.92
C SER A 47 -6.99 3.91 8.15
N ALA A 48 -6.42 4.12 9.34
CA ALA A 48 -5.12 3.55 9.70
C ALA A 48 -5.14 2.01 9.64
N LEU A 49 -6.19 1.37 10.17
CA LEU A 49 -6.34 -0.09 10.10
C LEU A 49 -6.42 -0.60 8.66
N ILE A 50 -7.19 0.07 7.79
CA ILE A 50 -7.25 -0.29 6.36
C ILE A 50 -5.88 -0.17 5.71
N ILE A 51 -5.18 0.94 5.93
CA ILE A 51 -3.85 1.17 5.34
C ILE A 51 -2.88 0.07 5.75
N LEU A 52 -2.84 -0.28 7.04
CA LEU A 52 -1.97 -1.34 7.54
C LEU A 52 -2.32 -2.70 6.92
N TRP A 53 -3.61 -3.01 6.79
CA TRP A 53 -4.07 -4.27 6.21
C TRP A 53 -3.75 -4.38 4.72
N VAL A 54 -4.01 -3.33 3.93
CA VAL A 54 -3.72 -3.29 2.49
C VAL A 54 -2.20 -3.29 2.25
N SER A 55 -1.44 -2.52 3.04
CA SER A 55 0.02 -2.48 2.91
C SER A 55 0.61 -3.86 3.15
N GLY A 56 0.20 -4.60 4.18
CA GLY A 56 0.69 -5.98 4.40
C GLY A 56 0.39 -6.89 3.21
N LYS A 57 -0.86 -6.87 2.71
CA LYS A 57 -1.31 -7.68 1.58
C LYS A 57 -0.55 -7.45 0.27
N ILE A 58 0.02 -6.26 0.08
CA ILE A 58 0.76 -5.90 -1.15
C ILE A 58 2.27 -5.98 -0.93
N THR A 59 2.77 -5.40 0.17
CA THR A 59 4.21 -5.29 0.44
C THR A 59 4.85 -6.65 0.66
N GLU A 60 4.19 -7.59 1.35
CA GLU A 60 4.75 -8.93 1.59
C GLU A 60 5.09 -9.68 0.29
N PRO A 61 4.14 -9.89 -0.65
CA PRO A 61 4.46 -10.62 -1.87
C PRO A 61 5.41 -9.85 -2.79
N VAL A 62 5.37 -8.50 -2.81
CA VAL A 62 6.35 -7.70 -3.56
C VAL A 62 7.76 -7.88 -3.00
N MET A 63 7.92 -7.96 -1.68
CA MET A 63 9.20 -8.23 -1.03
C MET A 63 9.70 -9.65 -1.32
N GLU A 64 8.80 -10.63 -1.39
CA GLU A 64 9.13 -12.01 -1.79
C GLU A 64 9.68 -12.06 -3.22
N LEU A 65 9.00 -11.42 -4.17
CA LEU A 65 9.46 -11.30 -5.56
C LEU A 65 10.82 -10.61 -5.66
N THR A 66 11.06 -9.58 -4.85
CA THR A 66 12.35 -8.90 -4.77
C THR A 66 13.46 -9.84 -4.29
N ARG A 67 13.19 -10.68 -3.28
CA ARG A 67 14.17 -11.67 -2.77
C ARG A 67 14.47 -12.75 -3.81
N ILE A 68 13.45 -13.25 -4.51
CA ILE A 68 13.64 -14.20 -5.63
C ILE A 68 14.53 -13.55 -6.69
N SER A 69 14.27 -12.29 -7.03
CA SER A 69 15.04 -11.56 -8.03
C SER A 69 16.50 -11.34 -7.62
N GLU A 70 16.76 -11.11 -6.34
CA GLU A 70 18.12 -11.02 -5.81
C GLU A 70 18.85 -12.37 -5.86
N ARG A 71 18.17 -13.49 -5.55
CA ARG A 71 18.75 -14.84 -5.72
C ARG A 71 19.12 -15.14 -7.17
N MET A 72 18.27 -14.74 -8.12
CA MET A 72 18.57 -14.87 -9.56
C MET A 72 19.85 -14.12 -9.97
N ARG A 73 20.14 -12.96 -9.38
CA ARG A 73 21.40 -12.22 -9.64
C ARG A 73 22.65 -13.00 -9.22
N HIS A 74 22.49 -13.91 -8.26
CA HIS A 74 23.54 -14.82 -7.80
C HIS A 74 23.50 -16.19 -8.51
N LEU A 75 22.75 -16.31 -9.62
CA LEU A 75 22.58 -17.54 -10.40
C LEU A 75 21.90 -18.68 -9.62
N ASP A 76 21.14 -18.33 -8.58
CA ASP A 76 20.33 -19.26 -7.80
C ASP A 76 18.87 -19.17 -8.29
N PHE A 77 18.47 -20.13 -9.13
CA PHE A 77 17.19 -20.16 -9.84
C PHE A 77 16.13 -21.08 -9.19
N ASP A 78 16.48 -21.73 -8.08
CA ASP A 78 15.59 -22.65 -7.35
C ASP A 78 14.46 -21.91 -6.63
N ALA A 79 14.66 -20.63 -6.31
CA ALA A 79 13.64 -19.78 -5.70
C ALA A 79 12.49 -19.50 -6.68
N LYS A 80 11.28 -19.96 -6.37
CA LYS A 80 10.07 -19.67 -7.15
C LYS A 80 9.00 -19.04 -6.28
N TYR A 81 8.25 -18.12 -6.87
CA TYR A 81 7.07 -17.53 -6.25
C TYR A 81 5.90 -18.52 -6.30
N THR A 82 5.25 -18.76 -5.15
CA THR A 82 4.17 -19.75 -5.03
C THR A 82 2.82 -19.14 -4.62
N GLY A 83 2.67 -17.81 -4.69
CA GLY A 83 1.43 -17.15 -4.31
C GLY A 83 0.24 -17.51 -5.22
N GLY A 84 -0.80 -18.12 -4.65
CA GLY A 84 -1.92 -18.72 -5.37
C GLY A 84 -3.13 -17.82 -5.67
N SER A 85 -3.00 -16.50 -5.57
CA SER A 85 -4.12 -15.57 -5.78
C SER A 85 -4.28 -15.23 -7.28
N LYS A 86 -5.50 -14.99 -7.80
CA LYS A 86 -5.70 -14.47 -9.17
C LYS A 86 -5.59 -12.94 -9.20
N THR A 87 -4.45 -12.43 -8.76
CA THR A 87 -4.14 -10.98 -8.70
C THR A 87 -3.01 -10.63 -9.63
N GLU A 88 -2.84 -9.34 -9.92
CA GLU A 88 -1.75 -8.80 -10.73
C GLU A 88 -0.37 -9.18 -10.16
N ILE A 89 -0.25 -9.28 -8.82
CA ILE A 89 0.99 -9.69 -8.15
C ILE A 89 1.32 -11.16 -8.41
N ALA A 90 0.30 -12.02 -8.48
CA ALA A 90 0.54 -13.43 -8.79
C ALA A 90 0.92 -13.65 -10.25
N LEU A 91 0.30 -12.90 -11.17
CA LEU A 91 0.72 -12.89 -12.57
C LEU A 91 2.17 -12.41 -12.71
N LEU A 92 2.53 -11.34 -11.98
CA LEU A 92 3.92 -10.87 -11.93
C LEU A 92 4.87 -11.95 -11.40
N GLY A 93 4.47 -12.68 -10.36
CA GLY A 93 5.26 -13.78 -9.82
C GLY A 93 5.43 -14.95 -10.79
N GLN A 94 4.40 -15.30 -11.55
CA GLN A 94 4.51 -16.30 -12.62
C GLN A 94 5.48 -15.86 -13.71
N ASN A 95 5.39 -14.60 -14.17
CA ASN A 95 6.33 -14.06 -15.14
C ASN A 95 7.79 -14.08 -14.64
N ILE A 96 8.01 -13.79 -13.35
CA ILE A 96 9.34 -13.87 -12.71
C ILE A 96 9.85 -15.33 -12.68
N ASN A 97 8.97 -16.30 -12.40
CA ASN A 97 9.34 -17.71 -12.43
C ASN A 97 9.75 -18.18 -13.82
N GLU A 98 8.98 -17.81 -14.85
CA GLU A 98 9.29 -18.11 -16.26
C GLU A 98 10.59 -17.45 -16.71
N LEU A 99 10.82 -16.19 -16.30
CA LEU A 99 12.08 -15.50 -16.54
C LEU A 99 13.27 -16.23 -15.89
N SER A 100 13.11 -16.65 -14.64
CA SER A 100 14.12 -17.43 -13.91
C SER A 100 14.48 -18.72 -14.62
N GLU A 101 13.48 -19.47 -15.10
CA GLU A 101 13.68 -20.75 -15.79
C GLU A 101 14.36 -20.56 -17.16
N THR A 102 13.96 -19.52 -17.88
CA THR A 102 14.57 -19.16 -19.18
C THR A 102 16.06 -18.80 -19.00
N LEU A 103 16.38 -18.02 -17.97
CA LEU A 103 17.77 -17.65 -17.63
C LEU A 103 18.60 -18.88 -17.25
N GLU A 104 18.07 -19.74 -16.38
CA GLU A 104 18.72 -20.98 -15.96
C GLU A 104 19.05 -21.89 -17.16
N THR A 105 18.08 -22.06 -18.06
CA THR A 105 18.23 -22.87 -19.27
C THR A 105 19.30 -22.26 -20.17
N THR A 106 19.23 -20.96 -20.43
CA THR A 106 20.18 -20.26 -21.31
C THR A 106 21.62 -20.36 -20.79
N ILE A 107 21.82 -20.19 -19.48
CA ILE A 107 23.15 -20.30 -18.86
C ILE A 107 23.67 -21.74 -18.89
N SER A 108 22.78 -22.72 -18.68
CA SER A 108 23.14 -24.14 -18.74
C SER A 108 23.57 -24.55 -20.14
N GLU A 109 22.87 -24.08 -21.17
CA GLU A 109 23.24 -24.28 -22.57
C GLU A 109 24.59 -23.64 -22.89
N LEU A 110 24.81 -22.40 -22.46
CA LEU A 110 26.09 -21.69 -22.67
C LEU A 110 27.27 -22.44 -22.02
N LYS A 111 27.08 -22.94 -20.79
CA LYS A 111 28.08 -23.73 -20.07
C LYS A 111 28.35 -25.06 -20.76
N SER A 112 27.32 -25.73 -21.24
CA SER A 112 27.46 -27.00 -21.96
C SER A 112 28.24 -26.80 -23.27
N ALA A 113 27.90 -25.78 -24.06
CA ALA A 113 28.59 -25.45 -25.30
C ALA A 113 30.06 -25.10 -25.06
N ASN A 114 30.36 -24.35 -23.98
CA ASN A 114 31.75 -24.02 -23.64
C ASN A 114 32.56 -25.27 -23.26
N ASN A 115 31.99 -26.16 -22.43
CA ASN A 115 32.65 -27.41 -22.06
C ASN A 115 32.92 -28.33 -23.28
N GLU A 116 32.00 -28.36 -24.25
CA GLU A 116 32.18 -29.14 -25.47
C GLU A 116 33.32 -28.57 -26.34
N LEU A 117 33.35 -27.25 -26.52
CA LEU A 117 34.43 -26.55 -27.23
C LEU A 117 35.81 -26.79 -26.58
N GLU A 118 35.91 -26.74 -25.25
CA GLU A 118 37.17 -27.03 -24.55
C GLU A 118 37.65 -28.47 -24.78
N ARG A 119 36.73 -29.45 -24.70
CA ARG A 119 37.05 -30.86 -24.96
C ARG A 119 37.54 -31.09 -26.40
N ASP A 120 36.97 -30.39 -27.37
CA ASP A 120 37.40 -30.49 -28.76
C ASP A 120 38.77 -29.86 -29.00
N ILE A 121 39.12 -28.79 -28.28
CA ILE A 121 40.46 -28.20 -28.29
C ILE A 121 41.49 -29.18 -27.68
N GLU A 122 41.15 -29.84 -26.57
CA GLU A 122 42.04 -30.81 -25.91
C GLU A 122 42.33 -32.01 -26.80
N LYS A 123 41.30 -32.60 -27.43
CA LYS A 123 41.49 -33.71 -28.39
C LYS A 123 42.43 -33.32 -29.53
N LYS A 124 42.23 -32.15 -30.14
CA LYS A 124 43.09 -31.66 -31.22
C LYS A 124 44.54 -31.42 -30.80
N LYS A 125 44.80 -31.13 -29.51
CA LYS A 125 46.16 -31.01 -28.98
C LYS A 125 46.82 -32.36 -28.72
N GLN A 126 46.03 -33.38 -28.34
CA GLN A 126 46.54 -34.72 -28.09
C GLN A 126 46.85 -35.50 -29.37
N ASP A 127 46.13 -35.21 -30.46
CA ASP A 127 46.33 -35.85 -31.78
C ASP A 127 47.49 -35.21 -32.60
N ARG A 128 48.28 -34.31 -32.03
CA ARG A 128 49.36 -33.57 -32.69
C ARG A 128 50.72 -33.81 -32.03
#